data_AF-A0ABD5S1Z0-F1
#
_entry.id   AF-A0ABD5S1Z0-F1
#
_cell.length_a   1.000
_cell.length_b   1.000
_cell.length_c   1.000
_cell.angle_alpha   90.00
_cell.angle_beta   90.00
_cell.angle_gamma   90.00
#
_symmetry.space_group_name_H-M   'P 1'
#
loop_
_entity.id
_entity.type
_entity.pdbx_description
1 polymer ?
#
loop_
_entity_poly.entity_id
_entity_poly.type
_entity_poly.pdbx_seq_one_letter_code
_entity_poly.pdbx_strand_id
1 'polypeptide(L)'
;LAEEFVIGLLVGLPVAFAVRRFYGPSFATARTLRVVPYALLYLAAFLWELLTANVDVARRVISPSMPIDPAVVEVPLRVRSDAAISTIANSITLTPGTLTMDYDAATNTLYVHSIDSSDRDGIFEPIRRWEDYALVIFDEELKPGDPVPQARPDGGSAAGSRSDPSDGDSPVVGADEEVVRRD
;
A
#
# COMPACT_ATOMS: atom_id res chain seq x y z
N LEU A 1 35.49 -31.07 -6.81
CA LEU A 1 35.35 -30.80 -5.36
C LEU A 1 36.31 -29.70 -4.86
N ALA A 2 37.62 -29.95 -4.69
CA ALA A 2 38.54 -28.91 -4.17
C ALA A 2 38.72 -27.71 -5.13
N GLU A 3 38.80 -27.97 -6.44
CA GLU A 3 38.94 -26.93 -7.46
C GLU A 3 37.70 -26.04 -7.59
N GLU A 4 36.51 -26.64 -7.60
CA GLU A 4 35.22 -25.93 -7.62
C GLU A 4 35.04 -25.05 -6.38
N PHE A 5 35.50 -25.50 -5.22
CA PHE A 5 35.48 -24.72 -3.98
C PHE A 5 36.40 -23.50 -4.07
N VAL A 6 37.61 -23.67 -4.62
CA VAL A 6 38.57 -22.57 -4.79
C VAL A 6 38.04 -21.53 -5.78
N ILE A 7 37.48 -21.96 -6.91
CA ILE A 7 36.86 -21.07 -7.90
C ILE A 7 35.68 -20.33 -7.28
N GLY A 8 34.82 -21.04 -6.53
CA GLY A 8 33.69 -20.46 -5.81
C GLY A 8 34.12 -19.40 -4.80
N LEU A 9 35.20 -19.64 -4.04
CA LEU A 9 35.75 -18.67 -3.09
C LEU A 9 36.36 -17.45 -3.81
N LEU A 10 37.11 -17.69 -4.89
CA LEU A 10 37.76 -16.63 -5.67
C LEU A 10 36.78 -15.68 -6.33
N VAL A 11 35.64 -16.19 -6.81
CA VAL A 11 34.58 -15.38 -7.42
C VAL A 11 33.65 -14.82 -6.35
N GLY A 12 33.27 -15.63 -5.38
CA GLY A 12 32.29 -15.28 -4.35
C GLY A 12 32.80 -14.21 -3.40
N LEU A 13 34.09 -14.20 -3.04
CA LEU A 13 34.62 -13.24 -2.06
C LEU A 13 34.70 -11.79 -2.59
N PRO A 14 35.16 -11.53 -3.83
CA PRO A 14 35.06 -10.21 -4.44
C PRO A 14 33.61 -9.74 -4.62
N VAL A 15 32.71 -10.64 -5.06
CA VAL A 15 31.28 -10.32 -5.21
C VAL A 15 30.68 -9.97 -3.85
N ALA A 16 30.90 -10.79 -2.83
CA ALA A 16 30.43 -10.53 -1.47
C ALA A 16 30.99 -9.20 -0.93
N PHE A 17 32.27 -8.90 -1.18
CA PHE A 17 32.89 -7.64 -0.77
C PHE A 17 32.26 -6.43 -1.47
N ALA A 18 32.04 -6.52 -2.79
CA ALA A 18 31.41 -5.46 -3.57
C ALA A 18 29.94 -5.24 -3.14
N VAL A 19 29.18 -6.32 -2.97
CA VAL A 19 27.75 -6.25 -2.61
C VAL A 19 27.56 -5.87 -1.14
N ARG A 20 28.51 -6.18 -0.24
CA ARG A 20 28.47 -5.75 1.16
C ARG A 20 28.22 -4.25 1.33
N ARG A 21 28.70 -3.40 0.40
CA ARG A 21 28.48 -1.95 0.47
C ARG A 21 27.00 -1.55 0.36
N PHE A 22 26.17 -2.40 -0.25
CA PHE A 22 24.73 -2.21 -0.44
C PHE A 22 23.89 -2.77 0.73
N TYR A 23 24.42 -3.70 1.52
CA TYR A 23 23.73 -4.20 2.72
C TYR A 23 23.97 -3.25 3.90
N GLY A 24 22.89 -2.69 4.47
CA GLY A 24 22.91 -1.84 5.65
C GLY A 24 23.50 -2.51 6.91
N PRO A 25 23.81 -1.73 7.97
CA PRO A 25 24.65 -2.18 9.07
C PRO A 25 24.04 -3.33 9.89
N SER A 26 24.81 -4.42 10.00
CA SER A 26 24.75 -5.50 10.99
C SER A 26 23.46 -6.32 11.10
N PHE A 27 23.40 -7.43 10.34
CA PHE A 27 22.60 -8.59 10.72
C PHE A 27 23.26 -9.28 11.92
N ALA A 28 22.80 -8.97 13.13
CA ALA A 28 23.13 -9.80 14.29
C ALA A 28 22.55 -11.20 14.05
N THR A 29 23.36 -12.27 14.16
CA THR A 29 22.91 -13.66 13.92
C THR A 29 21.66 -14.03 14.73
N ALA A 30 21.54 -13.49 15.95
CA ALA A 30 20.36 -13.65 16.80
C ALA A 30 19.10 -12.96 16.25
N ARG A 31 19.24 -11.83 15.53
CA ARG A 31 18.14 -11.15 14.84
C ARG A 31 17.65 -11.97 13.65
N THR A 32 18.56 -12.54 12.86
CA THR A 32 18.19 -13.40 11.72
C THR A 32 17.33 -14.58 12.15
N LEU A 33 17.69 -15.28 13.23
CA LEU A 33 16.89 -16.39 13.75
C LEU A 33 15.47 -15.98 14.18
N ARG A 34 15.30 -14.75 14.67
CA ARG A 34 13.98 -14.21 15.05
C ARG A 34 13.18 -13.74 13.83
N VAL A 35 13.82 -13.16 12.82
CA VAL A 35 13.15 -12.59 11.65
C VAL A 35 12.71 -13.66 10.66
N VAL A 36 13.48 -14.73 10.47
CA VAL A 36 13.18 -15.82 9.52
C VAL A 36 11.75 -16.38 9.65
N PRO A 37 11.24 -16.77 10.84
CA PRO A 37 9.88 -17.29 10.94
C PRO A 37 8.82 -16.24 10.58
N TYR A 38 9.00 -14.97 10.95
CA TYR A 38 8.06 -13.91 10.60
C TYR A 38 8.11 -13.58 9.11
N ALA A 39 9.29 -13.59 8.49
CA ALA A 39 9.44 -13.42 7.05
C ALA A 39 8.77 -14.57 6.27
N LEU A 40 8.89 -15.81 6.75
CA LEU A 40 8.20 -16.96 6.17
C LEU A 40 6.67 -16.87 6.34
N LEU A 41 6.19 -16.46 7.53
CA LEU A 41 4.76 -16.25 7.77
C LEU A 41 4.21 -15.13 6.89
N TYR A 42 4.93 -14.02 6.79
CA TYR A 42 4.60 -12.92 5.88
C TYR A 42 4.50 -13.41 4.44
N LEU A 43 5.52 -14.13 3.96
CA LEU A 43 5.55 -14.67 2.61
C LEU A 43 4.37 -15.62 2.37
N ALA A 44 4.08 -16.53 3.31
CA ALA A 44 2.95 -17.44 3.19
C ALA A 44 1.59 -16.70 3.19
N ALA A 45 1.40 -15.73 4.08
CA ALA A 45 0.19 -14.91 4.15
C ALA A 45 -0.01 -14.10 2.85
N PHE A 46 1.06 -13.49 2.36
CA PHE A 46 1.08 -12.75 1.10
C PHE A 46 0.75 -13.65 -0.09
N LEU A 47 1.38 -14.83 -0.21
CA LEU A 47 1.05 -15.78 -1.28
C LEU A 47 -0.40 -16.24 -1.21
N TRP A 48 -0.94 -16.46 -0.02
CA TRP A 48 -2.32 -16.87 0.15
C TRP A 48 -3.31 -15.79 -0.33
N GLU A 49 -3.08 -14.53 0.06
CA GLU A 49 -3.87 -13.40 -0.42
C GLU A 49 -3.72 -13.21 -1.93
N LEU A 50 -2.50 -13.29 -2.45
CA LEU A 50 -2.23 -13.19 -3.88
C LEU A 50 -3.00 -14.26 -4.66
N LEU A 51 -2.97 -15.52 -4.22
CA LEU A 51 -3.69 -16.61 -4.88
C LEU A 51 -5.21 -16.41 -4.79
N THR A 52 -5.72 -16.05 -3.61
CA THR A 52 -7.16 -15.84 -3.39
C THR A 52 -7.70 -14.68 -4.23
N ALA A 53 -6.97 -13.57 -4.27
CA ALA A 53 -7.33 -12.41 -5.06
C ALA A 53 -7.23 -12.69 -6.57
N ASN A 54 -6.26 -13.48 -7.04
CA ASN A 54 -6.20 -13.92 -8.44
C ASN A 54 -7.42 -14.78 -8.82
N VAL A 55 -7.89 -15.64 -7.91
CA VAL A 55 -9.12 -16.44 -8.13
C VAL A 55 -10.36 -15.53 -8.16
N ASP A 56 -10.44 -14.52 -7.29
CA ASP A 56 -11.55 -13.57 -7.30
C ASP A 56 -11.60 -12.75 -8.60
N VAL A 57 -10.45 -12.25 -9.05
CA VAL A 57 -10.33 -11.55 -10.34
C VAL A 57 -10.70 -12.48 -11.50
N ALA A 58 -10.24 -13.74 -11.50
CA ALA A 58 -10.64 -14.70 -12.52
C ALA A 58 -12.16 -14.94 -12.55
N ARG A 59 -12.83 -14.96 -11.40
CA ARG A 59 -14.31 -15.03 -11.33
C ARG A 59 -14.98 -13.75 -11.83
N ARG A 60 -14.45 -12.57 -11.47
CA ARG A 60 -14.96 -11.27 -11.95
C ARG A 60 -14.84 -11.11 -13.46
N VAL A 61 -13.76 -11.59 -14.07
CA VAL A 61 -13.57 -11.59 -15.53
C VAL A 61 -14.62 -12.45 -16.25
N ILE A 62 -15.09 -13.53 -15.60
CA ILE A 62 -16.15 -14.41 -16.14
C ILE A 62 -17.55 -13.84 -15.83
N SER A 63 -17.69 -13.03 -14.79
CA SER A 63 -18.96 -12.42 -14.38
C SER A 63 -19.29 -11.19 -15.25
N PRO A 64 -20.48 -11.10 -15.86
CA PRO A 64 -20.86 -10.01 -16.75
C PRO A 64 -21.16 -8.68 -16.03
N SER A 65 -21.37 -8.69 -14.72
CA SER A 65 -21.51 -7.48 -13.92
C SER A 65 -20.12 -7.02 -13.46
N MET A 66 -19.61 -5.96 -14.05
CA MET A 66 -18.35 -5.32 -13.65
C MET A 66 -18.67 -4.01 -12.91
N PRO A 67 -19.05 -4.04 -11.62
CA PRO A 67 -19.19 -2.82 -10.83
C PRO A 67 -17.76 -2.30 -10.55
N ILE A 68 -17.26 -1.45 -11.45
CA ILE A 68 -16.00 -0.75 -11.28
C ILE A 68 -16.32 0.56 -10.56
N ASP A 69 -15.76 0.75 -9.36
CA ASP A 69 -15.82 2.00 -8.61
C ASP A 69 -14.40 2.43 -8.23
N PRO A 70 -13.65 3.00 -9.18
CA PRO A 70 -12.23 3.25 -9.00
C PRO A 70 -12.03 4.47 -8.09
N ALA A 71 -11.16 4.33 -7.10
CA ALA A 71 -10.83 5.42 -6.19
C ALA A 71 -9.34 5.43 -5.83
N VAL A 72 -8.86 6.61 -5.44
CA VAL A 72 -7.55 6.75 -4.79
C VAL A 72 -7.79 6.84 -3.29
N VAL A 73 -7.13 5.96 -2.55
CA VAL A 73 -7.24 5.83 -1.10
C VAL A 73 -5.91 6.18 -0.47
N GLU A 74 -5.97 7.01 0.58
CA GLU A 74 -4.82 7.35 1.41
C GLU A 74 -4.62 6.28 2.49
N VAL A 75 -3.41 5.74 2.56
CA VAL A 75 -3.03 4.69 3.50
C VAL A 75 -1.87 5.19 4.36
N PRO A 76 -2.15 5.77 5.54
CA PRO A 76 -1.09 6.18 6.46
C PRO A 76 -0.40 4.94 7.04
N LEU A 77 0.93 4.95 7.03
CA LEU A 77 1.77 3.81 7.38
C LEU A 77 2.24 3.86 8.84
N ARG A 78 2.40 2.69 9.45
CA ARG A 78 3.04 2.48 10.75
C ARG A 78 4.55 2.26 10.63
N VAL A 79 5.01 1.71 9.51
CA VAL A 79 6.42 1.47 9.24
C VAL A 79 7.13 2.77 8.82
N ARG A 80 8.43 2.91 9.11
CA ARG A 80 9.22 4.10 8.78
C ARG A 80 10.47 3.82 7.94
N SER A 81 11.00 2.60 7.96
CA SER A 81 12.15 2.27 7.14
C SER A 81 11.79 2.17 5.66
N ASP A 82 12.66 2.70 4.79
CA ASP A 82 12.47 2.67 3.35
C ASP A 82 12.23 1.25 2.81
N ALA A 83 12.90 0.25 3.41
CA ALA A 83 12.74 -1.15 3.06
C ALA A 83 11.37 -1.70 3.44
N ALA A 84 10.84 -1.36 4.62
CA ALA A 84 9.50 -1.75 5.04
C ALA A 84 8.43 -1.08 4.19
N ILE A 85 8.53 0.24 3.97
CA ILE A 85 7.61 1.01 3.14
C ILE A 85 7.56 0.42 1.72
N SER A 86 8.73 0.18 1.12
CA SER A 86 8.82 -0.43 -0.22
C SER A 86 8.21 -1.83 -0.26
N THR A 87 8.39 -2.62 0.79
CA THR A 87 7.82 -3.97 0.88
C THR A 87 6.30 -3.92 0.91
N ILE A 88 5.70 -3.04 1.72
CA ILE A 88 4.25 -2.82 1.77
C ILE A 88 3.71 -2.31 0.42
N ALA A 89 4.37 -1.30 -0.16
CA ALA A 89 3.98 -0.73 -1.45
C ALA A 89 3.97 -1.76 -2.59
N ASN A 90 4.96 -2.66 -2.61
CA ASN A 90 5.04 -3.74 -3.58
C ASN A 90 3.96 -4.80 -3.34
N SER A 91 3.67 -5.15 -2.08
CA SER A 91 2.58 -6.08 -1.78
C SER A 91 1.23 -5.56 -2.25
N ILE A 92 0.93 -4.28 -2.00
CA ILE A 92 -0.29 -3.63 -2.48
C ILE A 92 -0.37 -3.68 -4.02
N THR A 93 0.73 -3.37 -4.70
CA THR A 93 0.78 -3.38 -6.18
C THR A 93 0.59 -4.78 -6.77
N LEU A 94 1.05 -5.81 -6.05
CA LEU A 94 0.89 -7.20 -6.47
C LEU A 94 -0.50 -7.76 -6.15
N THR A 95 -1.26 -7.12 -5.27
CA THR A 95 -2.64 -7.50 -5.00
C THR A 95 -3.52 -7.11 -6.19
N PRO A 96 -4.19 -8.08 -6.82
CA PRO A 96 -5.06 -7.81 -7.96
C PRO A 96 -6.14 -6.77 -7.64
N GLY A 97 -6.22 -5.73 -8.45
CA GLY A 97 -7.19 -4.64 -8.29
C GLY A 97 -6.67 -3.42 -7.54
N THR A 98 -5.42 -3.44 -7.04
CA THR A 98 -4.78 -2.28 -6.40
C THR A 98 -3.43 -1.94 -7.03
N LEU A 99 -3.04 -0.66 -6.96
CA LEU A 99 -1.76 -0.13 -7.45
C LEU A 99 -1.28 0.99 -6.53
N THR A 100 -0.04 0.89 -6.05
CA THR A 100 0.58 2.01 -5.33
C THR A 100 1.03 3.09 -6.33
N MET A 101 0.58 4.33 -6.13
CA MET A 101 0.86 5.45 -7.02
C MET A 101 2.01 6.33 -6.53
N ASP A 102 1.98 6.73 -5.26
CA ASP A 102 2.93 7.68 -4.69
C ASP A 102 3.10 7.46 -3.19
N TYR A 103 4.18 8.00 -2.64
CA TYR A 103 4.52 8.01 -1.22
C TYR A 103 4.85 9.44 -0.78
N ASP A 104 4.08 9.96 0.17
CA ASP A 104 4.39 11.23 0.83
C ASP A 104 5.22 10.98 2.10
N ALA A 105 6.50 11.33 2.03
CA ALA A 105 7.44 11.23 3.15
C ALA A 105 7.15 12.20 4.30
N ALA A 106 6.45 13.30 4.07
CA ALA A 106 6.12 14.27 5.13
C ALA A 106 5.02 13.76 6.05
N THR A 107 4.04 13.04 5.50
CA THR A 107 2.91 12.47 6.24
C THR A 107 3.05 10.97 6.51
N ASN A 108 4.05 10.30 5.91
CA ASN A 108 4.23 8.85 5.93
C ASN A 108 3.01 8.09 5.37
N THR A 109 2.52 8.52 4.20
CA THR A 109 1.27 8.04 3.60
C THR A 109 1.50 7.49 2.19
N LEU A 110 0.94 6.31 1.90
CA LEU A 110 0.86 5.78 0.54
C LEU A 110 -0.47 6.17 -0.11
N TYR A 111 -0.39 6.60 -1.37
CA TYR A 111 -1.56 6.80 -2.22
C TYR A 111 -1.76 5.54 -3.06
N VAL A 112 -2.90 4.88 -2.88
CA VAL A 112 -3.22 3.60 -3.53
C VAL A 112 -4.42 3.78 -4.43
N HIS A 113 -4.27 3.44 -5.70
CA HIS A 113 -5.38 3.31 -6.62
C HIS A 113 -6.03 1.93 -6.47
N SER A 114 -7.35 1.88 -6.26
CA SER A 114 -8.14 0.65 -6.33
C SER A 114 -9.10 0.71 -7.51
N ILE A 115 -9.29 -0.41 -8.20
CA ILE A 115 -10.29 -0.58 -9.26
C ILE A 115 -11.72 -0.73 -8.72
N ASP A 116 -11.84 -1.12 -7.45
CA ASP A 116 -13.09 -1.31 -6.74
C ASP A 116 -12.92 -0.86 -5.29
N SER A 117 -13.58 0.23 -4.92
CA SER A 117 -13.52 0.83 -3.59
C SER A 117 -14.78 0.62 -2.75
N SER A 118 -15.67 -0.27 -3.21
CA SER A 118 -16.94 -0.57 -2.56
C SER A 118 -16.76 -1.22 -1.18
N ASP A 119 -15.67 -1.95 -0.97
CA ASP A 119 -15.25 -2.53 0.31
C ASP A 119 -13.93 -1.93 0.80
N ARG A 120 -14.03 -0.86 1.61
CA ARG A 120 -12.84 -0.22 2.20
C ARG A 120 -12.12 -1.16 3.17
N ASP A 121 -12.85 -1.91 3.98
CA ASP A 121 -12.24 -2.76 5.01
C ASP A 121 -11.42 -3.89 4.38
N GLY A 122 -11.91 -4.45 3.27
CA GLY A 122 -11.17 -5.44 2.47
C GLY A 122 -9.86 -4.94 1.87
N ILE A 123 -9.69 -3.63 1.66
CA ILE A 123 -8.42 -3.02 1.23
C ILE A 123 -7.48 -2.82 2.42
N PHE A 124 -8.00 -2.32 3.55
CA PHE A 124 -7.16 -1.97 4.71
C PHE A 124 -6.71 -3.18 5.53
N GLU A 125 -7.55 -4.21 5.71
CA GLU A 125 -7.26 -5.35 6.57
C GLU A 125 -5.97 -6.10 6.15
N PRO A 126 -5.77 -6.47 4.86
CA PRO A 126 -4.52 -7.08 4.39
C PRO A 126 -3.30 -6.20 4.65
N ILE A 127 -3.43 -4.89 4.41
CA ILE A 127 -2.35 -3.93 4.59
C ILE A 127 -1.94 -3.85 6.07
N ARG A 128 -2.91 -3.77 6.99
CA ARG A 128 -2.61 -3.75 8.43
C ARG A 128 -1.95 -5.04 8.89
N ARG A 129 -2.35 -6.19 8.34
CA ARG A 129 -1.71 -7.46 8.61
C ARG A 129 -0.26 -7.50 8.11
N TRP A 130 0.01 -6.99 6.92
CA TRP A 130 1.38 -6.89 6.39
C TRP A 130 2.25 -5.95 7.19
N GLU A 131 1.72 -4.82 7.62
CA GLU A 131 2.42 -3.89 8.51
C GLU A 131 2.81 -4.57 9.83
N ASP A 132 1.93 -5.36 10.45
CA ASP A 132 2.27 -6.07 11.70
C ASP A 132 3.49 -7.00 11.52
N TYR A 133 3.59 -7.67 10.37
CA TYR A 133 4.77 -8.46 10.04
C TYR A 133 6.00 -7.58 9.75
N ALA A 134 5.81 -6.51 8.97
CA ALA A 134 6.89 -5.61 8.58
C ALA A 134 7.53 -4.91 9.78
N LEU A 135 6.72 -4.48 10.76
CA LEU A 135 7.20 -3.89 12.01
C LEU A 135 8.22 -4.79 12.72
N VAL A 136 7.98 -6.12 12.72
CA VAL A 136 8.89 -7.09 13.33
C VAL A 136 10.09 -7.41 12.43
N ILE A 137 9.87 -7.57 11.13
CA ILE A 137 10.90 -7.97 10.16
C ILE A 137 11.97 -6.88 10.02
N PHE A 138 11.55 -5.62 9.98
CA PHE A 138 12.42 -4.46 9.75
C PHE A 138 12.88 -3.79 11.05
N ASP A 139 12.54 -4.36 12.22
CA ASP A 139 12.95 -3.85 13.54
C ASP A 139 12.51 -2.39 13.75
N GLU A 140 11.25 -2.12 13.47
CA GLU A 140 10.64 -0.80 13.63
C GLU A 140 10.37 -0.47 15.11
N GLU A 141 10.19 0.82 15.41
CA GLU A 141 9.92 1.29 16.77
C GLU A 141 8.51 0.88 17.27
N LEU A 142 7.53 0.86 16.35
CA LEU A 142 6.16 0.46 16.64
C LEU A 142 6.00 -1.07 16.65
N LYS A 143 5.03 -1.56 17.41
CA LYS A 143 4.73 -2.99 17.57
C LYS A 143 3.40 -3.36 16.91
N PRO A 144 3.19 -4.65 16.59
CA PRO A 144 1.90 -5.13 16.11
C PRO A 144 0.76 -4.72 17.05
N GLY A 145 -0.31 -4.17 16.47
CA GLY A 145 -1.46 -3.64 17.22
C GLY A 145 -1.34 -2.19 17.70
N ASP A 146 -0.18 -1.54 17.56
CA ASP A 146 -0.06 -0.11 17.84
C ASP A 146 -0.90 0.71 16.84
N PRO A 147 -1.52 1.83 17.27
CA PRO A 147 -2.35 2.66 16.40
C PRO A 147 -1.53 3.34 15.32
N VAL A 148 -2.17 3.64 14.20
CA VAL A 148 -1.57 4.38 13.10
C VAL A 148 -1.23 5.80 13.57
N PRO A 149 0.02 6.28 13.40
CA PRO A 149 0.37 7.66 13.71
C PRO A 149 -0.53 8.62 12.92
N GLN A 150 -1.11 9.61 13.60
CA GLN A 150 -1.94 10.61 12.93
C GLN A 150 -1.07 11.41 11.96
N ALA A 151 -1.46 11.46 10.69
CA ALA A 151 -0.89 12.40 9.74
C ALA A 151 -1.09 13.82 10.28
N ARG A 152 -0.01 14.59 10.40
CA ARG A 152 -0.09 15.99 10.87
C ARG A 152 -0.98 16.76 9.87
N PRO A 153 -1.95 17.58 10.29
CA PRO A 153 -2.95 18.21 9.39
C PRO A 153 -2.42 19.23 8.37
N ASP A 154 -1.12 19.31 8.15
CA ASP A 154 -0.45 20.48 7.58
C ASP A 154 0.23 20.10 6.25
N GLY A 155 -0.54 19.61 5.27
CA GLY A 155 0.04 19.13 4.01
C GLY A 155 -0.97 18.82 2.91
N GLY A 156 -1.59 19.87 2.35
CA GLY A 156 -2.09 19.89 0.97
C GLY A 156 -3.07 18.78 0.54
N SER A 157 -4.36 18.99 0.82
CA SER A 157 -5.44 18.42 0.01
C SER A 157 -5.25 18.85 -1.45
N ALA A 158 -4.64 17.98 -2.25
CA ALA A 158 -4.41 18.17 -3.68
C ALA A 158 -4.95 16.97 -4.48
N ALA A 159 -6.16 16.53 -4.15
CA ALA A 159 -7.00 15.77 -5.06
C ALA A 159 -8.29 16.57 -5.28
N GLY A 160 -8.16 17.61 -6.09
CA GLY A 160 -9.28 18.42 -6.52
C GLY A 160 -10.33 17.56 -7.22
N SER A 161 -11.53 17.54 -6.63
CA SER A 161 -12.80 17.31 -7.30
C SER A 161 -12.78 17.97 -8.69
N ARG A 162 -12.67 17.16 -9.75
CA ARG A 162 -13.12 17.57 -11.07
C ARG A 162 -14.60 17.25 -11.15
N SER A 163 -15.42 18.19 -10.69
CA SER A 163 -16.82 18.27 -11.06
C SER A 163 -16.93 18.57 -12.56
N ASP A 164 -17.53 17.65 -13.28
CA ASP A 164 -17.95 17.76 -14.67
C ASP A 164 -18.95 18.93 -14.85
N PRO A 165 -18.70 19.90 -15.73
CA PRO A 165 -19.68 20.95 -16.04
C PRO A 165 -20.50 20.51 -17.26
N SER A 166 -21.45 19.61 -17.06
CA SER A 166 -22.54 19.38 -17.99
C SER A 166 -23.85 19.31 -17.22
N ASP A 167 -24.51 20.46 -17.09
CA ASP A 167 -25.98 20.55 -17.08
C ASP A 167 -26.36 22.03 -17.23
N GLY A 168 -26.28 22.47 -18.48
CA GLY A 168 -27.04 23.61 -18.96
C GLY A 168 -28.40 23.11 -19.45
N ASP A 169 -29.43 23.86 -19.05
CA ASP A 169 -30.74 23.99 -19.69
C ASP A 169 -31.88 23.07 -19.19
N SER A 170 -32.66 23.60 -18.24
CA SER A 170 -34.12 23.71 -18.44
C SER A 170 -34.69 24.87 -17.61
N PRO A 171 -35.60 25.69 -18.17
CA PRO A 171 -36.09 26.91 -17.56
C PRO A 171 -37.28 26.63 -16.62
N VAL A 172 -37.20 27.07 -15.37
CA VAL A 172 -38.39 27.14 -14.50
C VAL A 172 -38.93 28.57 -14.53
N VAL A 173 -39.96 28.71 -15.36
CA VAL A 173 -40.94 29.80 -15.34
C VAL A 173 -41.65 29.80 -13.98
N GLY A 174 -41.66 30.95 -13.31
CA GLY A 174 -42.40 31.17 -12.07
C GLY A 174 -42.41 32.65 -11.74
N ALA A 175 -43.35 33.37 -12.37
CA ALA A 175 -43.57 34.79 -12.20
C ALA A 175 -44.07 35.11 -10.79
N ASP A 176 -43.42 36.10 -10.18
CA ASP A 176 -43.99 37.23 -9.44
C ASP A 176 -45.35 37.00 -8.76
N GLU A 177 -45.31 36.62 -7.48
CA GLU A 177 -46.38 36.95 -6.54
C GLU A 177 -46.03 38.26 -5.83
N GLU A 178 -46.82 39.26 -6.19
CA GLU A 178 -46.99 40.57 -5.58
C GLU A 178 -47.45 40.46 -4.11
N VAL A 179 -47.32 41.57 -3.37
CA VAL A 179 -47.93 41.88 -2.06
C VAL A 179 -47.06 41.59 -0.83
N VAL A 180 -46.37 42.63 -0.32
CA VAL A 180 -46.65 43.22 1.01
C VAL A 180 -46.18 44.69 1.01
N ARG A 181 -47.16 45.58 1.19
CA ARG A 181 -47.01 47.00 1.56
C ARG A 181 -46.70 47.13 3.06
N ARG A 182 -45.75 48.01 3.41
CA ARG A 182 -45.53 48.77 4.67
C ARG A 182 -44.14 49.41 4.49
N ASP A 183 -43.88 50.71 4.53
CA ASP A 183 -44.56 51.91 5.02
C ASP A 183 -44.15 53.12 4.15
#